data_AF-A0AAV4B3D0-F1
#
_entry.id   AF-A0AAV4B3D0-F1
#
_cell.length_a   1.000
_cell.length_b   1.000
_cell.length_c   1.000
_cell.angle_alpha   90.00
_cell.angle_beta   90.00
_cell.angle_gamma   90.00
#
_symmetry.space_group_name_H-M   'P 1'
#
loop_
_entity.id
_entity.type
_entity.pdbx_description
1 polymer ?
#
loop_
_entity_poly.entity_id
_entity_poly.type
_entity_poly.pdbx_seq_one_letter_code
_entity_poly.pdbx_strand_id
1 'polypeptide(L)'
;MSGTVSKHVTIVGELSRLVGAHLLLEVSETEQEIACQGDHSALLQRIRALLASDKVRHIDMLRLVMLYALRYESHSNNDLAGLVDALRQRGVSAEHRAMVQSILDYGGKKGRGSDLFGNQDAVAITKRLLKGLKGVENVYTQHKPLLTTLIDNLIKGKLKEASYPYLGTGQLRDRPQDIIVFIIGGCTYEEALAVHTFNKTMPGVRIVLGGTCIHNSKSFLQEVSMAIGNQAAGVQGSRSLRS
;
A
#
# COMPACT_ATOMS: atom_id res chain seq x y z
N MET A 1 23.68 17.37 -23.95
CA MET A 1 22.36 17.80 -23.43
C MET A 1 21.17 17.25 -24.24
N SER A 2 21.25 17.13 -25.57
CA SER A 2 20.16 16.57 -26.42
C SER A 2 19.72 15.14 -26.04
N GLY A 3 20.65 14.24 -25.71
CA GLY A 3 20.33 12.85 -25.37
C GLY A 3 19.53 12.65 -24.07
N THR A 4 19.70 13.53 -23.06
CA THR A 4 18.92 13.48 -21.82
C THR A 4 17.48 13.93 -22.07
N VAL A 5 17.30 15.03 -22.82
CA VAL A 5 15.97 15.55 -23.17
C VAL A 5 15.20 14.52 -23.99
N SER A 6 15.81 13.92 -25.01
CA SER A 6 15.19 12.87 -25.83
C SER A 6 14.71 11.69 -24.98
N LYS A 7 15.53 11.18 -24.04
CA LYS A 7 15.13 10.10 -23.13
C LYS A 7 13.90 10.48 -22.29
N HIS A 8 13.90 11.65 -21.67
CA HIS A 8 12.77 12.09 -20.84
C HIS A 8 11.50 12.29 -21.66
N VAL A 9 11.59 12.88 -22.85
CA VAL A 9 10.44 13.05 -23.74
C VAL A 9 9.86 11.70 -24.14
N THR A 10 10.70 10.73 -24.53
CA THR A 10 10.24 9.39 -24.88
C THR A 10 9.56 8.70 -23.70
N ILE A 11 10.15 8.74 -22.51
CA ILE A 11 9.58 8.11 -21.32
C ILE A 11 8.25 8.76 -20.94
N VAL A 12 8.18 10.08 -20.88
CA VAL A 12 6.96 10.81 -20.52
C VAL A 12 5.86 10.60 -21.55
N GLY A 13 6.22 10.59 -22.84
CA GLY A 13 5.28 10.28 -23.92
C GLY A 13 4.68 8.87 -23.78
N GLU A 14 5.50 7.87 -23.49
CA GLU A 14 5.03 6.50 -23.30
C GLU A 14 4.19 6.33 -22.03
N LEU A 15 4.58 6.98 -20.93
CA LEU A 15 3.76 7.00 -19.71
C LEU A 15 2.39 7.62 -19.95
N SER A 16 2.34 8.76 -20.65
CA SER A 16 1.08 9.43 -21.01
C SER A 16 0.19 8.54 -21.88
N ARG A 17 0.79 7.87 -22.88
CA ARG A 17 0.10 6.92 -23.75
C ARG A 17 -0.51 5.77 -22.95
N LEU A 18 0.26 5.16 -22.05
CA LEU A 18 -0.20 4.04 -21.21
C LEU A 18 -1.30 4.46 -20.23
N VAL A 19 -1.19 5.66 -19.64
CA VAL A 19 -2.22 6.22 -18.76
C VAL A 19 -3.57 6.34 -19.47
N GLY A 20 -3.57 6.89 -20.69
CA GLY A 20 -4.79 7.01 -21.50
C GLY A 20 -5.30 5.68 -22.03
N ALA A 21 -4.41 4.78 -22.45
CA ALA A 21 -4.79 3.48 -23.02
C ALA A 21 -5.45 2.55 -22.01
N HIS A 22 -5.12 2.69 -20.72
CA HIS A 22 -5.55 1.77 -19.66
C HIS A 22 -6.45 2.40 -18.59
N LEU A 23 -6.98 3.62 -18.83
CA LEU A 23 -7.82 4.36 -17.87
C LEU A 23 -7.17 4.46 -16.48
N LEU A 24 -5.85 4.73 -16.44
CA LEU A 24 -5.11 4.68 -15.18
C LEU A 24 -5.45 5.85 -14.24
N LEU A 25 -6.02 6.94 -14.75
CA LEU A 25 -6.49 8.04 -13.90
C LEU A 25 -7.70 7.60 -13.07
N GLU A 26 -8.69 6.99 -13.71
CA GLU A 26 -9.92 6.52 -13.05
C GLU A 26 -9.64 5.34 -12.11
N VAL A 27 -8.76 4.42 -12.52
CA VAL A 27 -8.25 3.36 -11.66
C VAL A 27 -7.54 3.96 -10.45
N SER A 28 -6.58 4.87 -10.65
CA SER A 28 -5.82 5.48 -9.56
C SER A 28 -6.71 6.27 -8.61
N GLU A 29 -7.70 7.00 -9.11
CA GLU A 29 -8.65 7.73 -8.27
C GLU A 29 -9.43 6.78 -7.37
N THR A 30 -9.90 5.67 -7.93
CA THR A 30 -10.63 4.64 -7.16
C THR A 30 -9.71 3.97 -6.13
N GLU A 31 -8.44 3.70 -6.46
CA GLU A 31 -7.45 3.19 -5.50
C GLU A 31 -7.25 4.16 -4.33
N GLN A 32 -7.17 5.47 -4.61
CA GLN A 32 -7.00 6.50 -3.58
C GLN A 32 -8.22 6.60 -2.67
N GLU A 33 -9.43 6.55 -3.22
CA GLU A 33 -10.68 6.53 -2.45
C GLU A 33 -10.75 5.28 -1.55
N ILE A 34 -10.44 4.09 -2.08
CA ILE A 34 -10.42 2.86 -1.26
C ILE A 34 -9.42 3.00 -0.10
N ALA A 35 -8.23 3.53 -0.37
CA ALA A 35 -7.15 3.62 0.61
C ALA A 35 -7.38 4.71 1.67
N CYS A 36 -7.98 5.85 1.28
CA CYS A 36 -8.04 7.04 2.13
C CYS A 36 -9.44 7.34 2.66
N GLN A 37 -10.43 7.43 1.77
CA GLN A 37 -11.76 7.93 2.07
C GLN A 37 -12.77 7.47 1.02
N GLY A 38 -13.91 6.93 1.43
CA GLY A 38 -15.00 6.70 0.51
C GLY A 38 -16.19 6.00 1.15
N ASP A 39 -17.38 6.38 0.68
CA ASP A 39 -18.61 5.65 0.94
C ASP A 39 -18.51 4.26 0.29
N HIS A 40 -18.74 3.21 1.08
CA HIS A 40 -18.59 1.83 0.62
C HIS A 40 -19.49 1.53 -0.59
N SER A 41 -20.74 2.01 -0.57
CA SER A 41 -21.71 1.70 -1.63
C SER A 41 -21.31 2.37 -2.94
N ALA A 42 -20.95 3.65 -2.90
CA ALA A 42 -20.47 4.39 -4.07
C ALA A 42 -19.18 3.77 -4.64
N LEU A 43 -18.22 3.44 -3.78
CA LEU A 43 -16.98 2.78 -4.16
C LEU A 43 -17.22 1.42 -4.83
N LEU A 44 -18.11 0.61 -4.27
CA LEU A 44 -18.44 -0.70 -4.83
C LEU A 44 -19.02 -0.57 -6.25
N GLN A 45 -19.89 0.41 -6.50
CA GLN A 45 -20.42 0.67 -7.85
C GLN A 45 -19.31 1.12 -8.81
N ARG A 46 -18.40 1.98 -8.35
CA ARG A 46 -17.27 2.47 -9.14
C ARG A 46 -16.32 1.34 -9.55
N ILE A 47 -16.00 0.45 -8.60
CA ILE A 47 -15.19 -0.75 -8.87
C ILE A 47 -15.88 -1.62 -9.93
N ARG A 48 -17.17 -1.93 -9.77
CA ARG A 48 -17.92 -2.75 -10.74
C ARG A 48 -17.92 -2.12 -12.14
N ALA A 49 -18.09 -0.81 -12.24
CA ALA A 49 -18.04 -0.08 -13.51
C ALA A 49 -16.65 -0.21 -14.18
N LEU A 50 -15.57 -0.09 -13.41
CA LEU A 50 -14.20 -0.30 -13.92
C LEU A 50 -13.94 -1.75 -14.33
N LEU A 51 -14.44 -2.73 -13.57
CA LEU A 51 -14.29 -4.15 -13.90
C LEU A 51 -15.02 -4.52 -15.20
N ALA A 52 -16.11 -3.83 -15.52
CA ALA A 52 -16.86 -4.02 -16.76
C ALA A 52 -16.18 -3.38 -18.00
N SER A 53 -15.19 -2.52 -17.81
CA SER A 53 -14.50 -1.82 -18.91
C SER A 53 -13.45 -2.70 -19.59
N ASP A 54 -13.47 -2.71 -20.92
CA ASP A 54 -12.48 -3.40 -21.75
C ASP A 54 -11.09 -2.76 -21.77
N LYS A 55 -10.99 -1.51 -21.32
CA LYS A 55 -9.72 -0.78 -21.30
C LYS A 55 -8.88 -1.08 -20.06
N VAL A 56 -9.51 -1.53 -18.98
CA VAL A 56 -8.82 -1.79 -17.70
C VAL A 56 -8.15 -3.16 -17.77
N ARG A 57 -6.85 -3.21 -17.45
CA ARG A 57 -6.07 -4.46 -17.51
C ARG A 57 -6.41 -5.34 -16.32
N HIS A 58 -6.27 -6.66 -16.50
CA HIS A 58 -6.50 -7.65 -15.45
C HIS A 58 -5.72 -7.37 -14.15
N ILE A 59 -4.48 -6.86 -14.25
CA ILE A 59 -3.65 -6.55 -13.09
C ILE A 59 -4.20 -5.35 -12.29
N ASP A 60 -4.76 -4.35 -12.97
CA ASP A 60 -5.35 -3.17 -12.33
C ASP A 60 -6.69 -3.53 -11.67
N MET A 61 -7.49 -4.37 -12.34
CA MET A 61 -8.71 -4.97 -11.78
C MET A 61 -8.41 -5.75 -10.49
N LEU A 62 -7.38 -6.60 -10.53
CA LEU A 62 -6.97 -7.39 -9.38
C LEU A 62 -6.53 -6.49 -8.22
N ARG A 63 -5.76 -5.43 -8.49
CA ARG A 63 -5.36 -4.43 -7.47
C ARG A 63 -6.55 -3.78 -6.80
N LEU A 64 -7.54 -3.31 -7.56
CA LEU A 64 -8.77 -2.71 -7.02
C LEU A 64 -9.49 -3.68 -6.08
N VAL A 65 -9.67 -4.94 -6.50
CA VAL A 65 -10.36 -5.96 -5.69
C VAL A 65 -9.55 -6.32 -4.44
N MET A 66 -8.22 -6.41 -4.52
CA MET A 66 -7.36 -6.66 -3.35
C MET A 66 -7.39 -5.50 -2.34
N LEU A 67 -7.35 -4.25 -2.80
CA LEU A 67 -7.48 -3.08 -1.93
C LEU A 67 -8.85 -3.05 -1.25
N TYR A 68 -9.92 -3.32 -2.00
CA TYR A 68 -11.27 -3.44 -1.46
C TYR A 68 -11.35 -4.53 -0.38
N ALA A 69 -10.78 -5.71 -0.66
CA ALA A 69 -10.75 -6.82 0.27
C ALA A 69 -10.08 -6.44 1.60
N LEU A 70 -8.90 -5.81 1.54
CA LEU A 70 -8.15 -5.37 2.72
C LEU A 70 -8.90 -4.29 3.52
N ARG A 71 -9.54 -3.34 2.83
CA ARG A 71 -10.25 -2.22 3.47
C ARG A 71 -11.54 -2.66 4.14
N TYR A 72 -12.34 -3.45 3.44
CA TYR A 72 -13.72 -3.77 3.81
C TYR A 72 -13.91 -5.20 4.33
N GLU A 73 -12.83 -5.87 4.74
CA GLU A 73 -12.82 -7.26 5.25
C GLU A 73 -13.95 -7.57 6.25
N SER A 74 -14.31 -6.64 7.13
CA SER A 74 -15.42 -6.81 8.10
C SER A 74 -16.56 -5.81 7.92
N HIS A 75 -16.72 -5.23 6.74
CA HIS A 75 -17.87 -4.41 6.43
C HIS A 75 -19.11 -5.31 6.28
N SER A 76 -20.25 -4.92 6.85
CA SER A 76 -21.47 -5.74 6.85
C SER A 76 -22.00 -6.02 5.43
N ASN A 77 -21.80 -5.06 4.52
CA ASN A 77 -22.21 -5.15 3.12
C ASN A 77 -21.05 -5.53 2.18
N ASN A 78 -20.04 -6.24 2.68
CA ASN A 78 -18.90 -6.68 1.87
C ASN A 78 -19.38 -7.61 0.73
N ASP A 79 -19.05 -7.27 -0.51
CA ASP A 79 -19.37 -8.05 -1.72
C ASP A 79 -18.10 -8.58 -2.42
N LEU A 80 -17.13 -9.06 -1.65
CA LEU A 80 -15.89 -9.60 -2.21
C LEU A 80 -16.16 -10.78 -3.18
N ALA A 81 -17.13 -11.64 -2.85
CA ALA A 81 -17.50 -12.77 -3.70
C ALA A 81 -18.00 -12.30 -5.08
N GLY A 82 -18.88 -11.30 -5.13
CA GLY A 82 -19.36 -10.72 -6.38
C GLY A 82 -18.24 -10.08 -7.20
N LEU A 83 -17.28 -9.40 -6.55
CA LEU A 83 -16.11 -8.84 -7.24
C LEU A 83 -15.19 -9.92 -7.81
N VAL A 84 -14.94 -11.02 -7.09
CA VAL A 84 -14.15 -12.15 -7.59
C VAL A 84 -14.85 -12.84 -8.77
N ASP A 85 -16.18 -12.95 -8.72
CA ASP A 85 -16.96 -13.47 -9.85
C ASP A 85 -16.89 -12.55 -11.08
N ALA A 86 -16.90 -11.22 -10.90
CA ALA A 86 -16.68 -10.27 -11.99
C ALA A 86 -15.29 -10.44 -12.63
N LEU A 87 -14.23 -10.64 -11.82
CA LEU A 87 -12.90 -10.97 -12.34
C LEU A 87 -12.92 -12.26 -13.18
N ARG A 88 -13.65 -13.29 -12.72
CA ARG A 88 -13.80 -14.56 -13.47
C ARG A 88 -14.49 -14.34 -14.81
N GLN A 89 -15.59 -13.58 -14.84
CA GLN A 89 -16.33 -13.27 -16.08
C GLN A 89 -15.47 -12.50 -17.09
N ARG A 90 -14.53 -11.71 -16.60
CA ARG A 90 -13.57 -10.94 -17.41
C ARG A 90 -12.35 -11.75 -17.85
N GLY A 91 -12.30 -13.06 -17.54
CA GLY A 91 -11.22 -13.94 -17.99
C GLY A 91 -9.93 -13.83 -17.18
N VAL A 92 -9.95 -13.22 -15.99
CA VAL A 92 -8.80 -13.25 -15.07
C VAL A 92 -8.59 -14.69 -14.62
N SER A 93 -7.38 -15.25 -14.77
CA SER A 93 -7.08 -16.66 -14.46
C SER A 93 -7.35 -17.03 -13.00
N ALA A 94 -7.62 -18.32 -12.72
CA ALA A 94 -7.85 -18.81 -11.35
C ALA A 94 -6.70 -18.50 -10.39
N GLU A 95 -5.45 -18.62 -10.84
CA GLU A 95 -4.25 -18.29 -10.06
C GLU A 95 -4.26 -16.82 -9.59
N HIS A 96 -4.42 -15.88 -10.53
CA HIS A 96 -4.56 -14.46 -10.20
C HIS A 96 -5.74 -14.17 -9.27
N ARG A 97 -6.89 -14.85 -9.41
CA ARG A 97 -8.02 -14.66 -8.49
C ARG A 97 -7.72 -15.18 -7.08
N ALA A 98 -6.97 -16.27 -6.94
CA ALA A 98 -6.53 -16.79 -5.64
C ALA A 98 -5.61 -15.81 -4.89
N MET A 99 -4.97 -14.87 -5.61
CA MET A 99 -4.20 -13.79 -5.01
C MET A 99 -5.03 -12.91 -4.07
N VAL A 100 -6.33 -12.76 -4.33
CA VAL A 100 -7.24 -11.98 -3.47
C VAL A 100 -7.35 -12.60 -2.08
N GLN A 101 -7.37 -13.92 -1.98
CA GLN A 101 -7.32 -14.59 -0.68
C GLN A 101 -5.91 -14.54 -0.09
N SER A 102 -4.88 -14.76 -0.91
CA SER A 102 -3.48 -14.74 -0.47
C SER A 102 -3.10 -13.41 0.18
N ILE A 103 -3.58 -12.28 -0.34
CA ILE A 103 -3.30 -10.96 0.25
C ILE A 103 -4.04 -10.74 1.59
N LEU A 104 -5.23 -11.32 1.76
CA LEU A 104 -5.95 -11.29 3.04
C LEU A 104 -5.25 -12.15 4.09
N ASP A 105 -4.74 -13.32 3.69
CA ASP A 105 -3.98 -14.18 4.60
C ASP A 105 -2.64 -13.54 4.99
N TYR A 106 -2.00 -12.83 4.04
CA TYR A 106 -0.74 -12.13 4.26
C TYR A 106 -0.89 -10.85 5.09
N GLY A 107 -1.87 -10.00 4.76
CA GLY A 107 -1.98 -8.62 5.29
C GLY A 107 -3.36 -8.21 5.80
N GLY A 108 -4.30 -9.15 5.91
CA GLY A 108 -5.63 -8.92 6.48
C GLY A 108 -5.59 -8.68 8.00
N LYS A 109 -6.74 -8.50 8.62
CA LYS A 109 -6.88 -8.15 10.04
C LYS A 109 -6.19 -9.11 11.00
N LYS A 110 -6.08 -10.39 10.64
CA LYS A 110 -5.40 -11.41 11.46
C LYS A 110 -3.87 -11.34 11.36
N GLY A 111 -3.34 -10.92 10.22
CA GLY A 111 -1.90 -10.83 9.96
C GLY A 111 -1.30 -9.48 10.37
N ARG A 112 -2.10 -8.41 10.41
CA ARG A 112 -1.61 -7.05 10.72
C ARG A 112 -1.67 -6.73 12.22
N GLY A 113 -0.54 -6.31 12.79
CA GLY A 113 -0.43 -5.85 14.18
C GLY A 113 -0.90 -4.41 14.42
N SER A 114 -1.15 -3.64 13.36
CA SER A 114 -1.54 -2.22 13.42
C SER A 114 -2.76 -1.93 12.57
N ASP A 115 -3.46 -0.84 12.91
CA ASP A 115 -4.59 -0.34 12.14
C ASP A 115 -4.13 0.34 10.83
N LEU A 116 -4.07 -0.44 9.76
CA LEU A 116 -3.59 -0.04 8.43
C LEU A 116 -4.39 1.12 7.82
N PHE A 117 -5.68 1.22 8.13
CA PHE A 117 -6.59 2.22 7.55
C PHE A 117 -6.95 3.34 8.53
N GLY A 118 -6.41 3.31 9.75
CA GLY A 118 -6.64 4.36 10.74
C GLY A 118 -8.12 4.55 11.09
N ASN A 119 -8.83 3.47 11.42
CA ASN A 119 -10.18 3.47 11.99
C ASN A 119 -10.27 4.17 13.37
N GLN A 120 -9.30 4.98 13.77
CA GLN A 120 -9.36 5.78 15.00
C GLN A 120 -9.24 7.27 14.70
N ASP A 121 -10.31 7.95 15.08
CA ASP A 121 -10.50 9.37 15.30
C ASP A 121 -10.75 10.26 14.08
N ALA A 122 -11.99 10.77 14.02
CA ALA A 122 -12.37 11.94 13.24
C ALA A 122 -11.39 13.12 13.43
N VAL A 123 -10.74 13.22 14.59
CA VAL A 123 -9.69 14.21 14.90
C VAL A 123 -8.38 13.98 14.11
N ALA A 124 -8.02 12.73 13.80
CA ALA A 124 -6.87 12.41 12.95
C ALA A 124 -7.12 12.79 11.49
N ILE A 125 -8.37 12.67 11.04
CA ILE A 125 -8.83 13.14 9.73
C ILE A 125 -8.77 14.68 9.66
N THR A 126 -9.27 15.39 10.68
CA THR A 126 -9.20 16.87 10.73
C THR A 126 -7.75 17.38 10.79
N LYS A 127 -6.84 16.67 11.48
CA LYS A 127 -5.40 17.01 11.48
C LYS A 127 -4.69 16.70 10.15
N ARG A 128 -5.11 15.68 9.41
CA ARG A 128 -4.63 15.41 8.05
C ARG A 128 -5.04 16.53 7.09
N LEU A 129 -6.28 17.01 7.21
CA LEU A 129 -6.80 18.17 6.46
C LEU A 129 -6.06 19.48 6.84
N LEU A 130 -5.82 19.74 8.12
CA LEU A 130 -5.15 20.98 8.58
C LEU A 130 -3.63 21.00 8.33
N LYS A 131 -2.98 19.83 8.18
CA LYS A 131 -1.56 19.74 7.78
C LYS A 131 -1.35 19.82 6.26
N GLY A 132 -2.40 19.97 5.45
CA GLY A 132 -2.34 20.19 3.99
C GLY A 132 -1.70 21.53 3.56
N LEU A 133 -0.91 22.17 4.42
CA LEU A 133 -0.18 23.38 4.09
C LEU A 133 1.00 23.04 3.16
N LYS A 134 0.81 23.38 1.87
CA LYS A 134 1.78 23.51 0.76
C LYS A 134 1.76 22.42 -0.33
N GLY A 135 0.59 22.16 -0.91
CA GLY A 135 0.48 21.53 -2.22
C GLY A 135 -0.95 21.64 -2.75
N VAL A 136 -1.12 21.74 -4.07
CA VAL A 136 -2.45 21.54 -4.68
C VAL A 136 -2.87 20.11 -4.33
N GLU A 137 -3.99 19.95 -3.63
CA GLU A 137 -4.51 18.62 -3.29
C GLU A 137 -4.80 17.88 -4.60
N ASN A 138 -3.96 16.88 -4.89
CA ASN A 138 -4.11 16.04 -6.06
C ASN A 138 -4.80 14.75 -5.63
N VAL A 139 -6.00 14.55 -6.16
CA VAL A 139 -6.87 13.39 -5.89
C VAL A 139 -6.14 12.06 -6.11
N TYR A 140 -5.14 12.03 -7.01
CA TYR A 140 -4.32 10.85 -7.33
C TYR A 140 -3.19 10.56 -6.32
N THR A 141 -2.96 11.41 -5.31
CA THR A 141 -1.79 11.33 -4.40
C THR A 141 -2.11 11.56 -2.91
N GLN A 142 -3.35 11.28 -2.52
CA GLN A 142 -3.86 11.47 -1.16
C GLN A 142 -3.22 10.51 -0.15
N HIS A 143 -3.02 9.26 -0.57
CA HIS A 143 -2.39 8.22 0.23
C HIS A 143 -1.00 8.67 0.68
N LYS A 144 -0.67 8.28 1.91
CA LYS A 144 0.67 8.42 2.47
C LYS A 144 1.04 7.09 3.12
N PRO A 145 2.23 6.53 2.85
CA PRO A 145 2.68 5.30 3.48
C PRO A 145 2.66 5.44 4.99
N LEU A 146 2.35 4.34 5.69
CA LEU A 146 2.35 4.27 7.16
C LEU A 146 3.66 4.79 7.76
N LEU A 147 4.78 4.52 7.07
CA LEU A 147 6.12 5.00 7.41
C LEU A 147 6.16 6.51 7.69
N THR A 148 5.36 7.30 6.97
CA THR A 148 5.28 8.77 7.16
C THR A 148 4.86 9.11 8.59
N THR A 149 3.82 8.45 9.09
CA THR A 149 3.31 8.67 10.45
C THR A 149 4.28 8.13 11.50
N LEU A 150 4.94 7.00 11.22
CA LEU A 150 5.94 6.42 12.13
C LEU A 150 7.14 7.33 12.32
N ILE A 151 7.68 7.88 11.23
CA ILE A 151 8.80 8.83 11.26
C ILE A 151 8.38 10.13 11.98
N ASP A 152 7.21 10.70 11.67
CA ASP A 152 6.73 11.92 12.34
C ASP A 152 6.59 11.71 13.86
N ASN A 153 6.04 10.56 14.27
CA ASN A 153 5.90 10.22 15.68
C ASN A 153 7.24 9.95 16.35
N LEU A 154 8.18 9.26 15.69
CA LEU A 154 9.52 9.01 16.21
C LEU A 154 10.27 10.32 16.48
N ILE A 155 10.31 11.22 15.49
CA ILE A 155 10.99 12.52 15.59
C ILE A 155 10.39 13.38 16.71
N LYS A 156 9.09 13.24 16.97
CA LYS A 156 8.37 13.99 18.02
C LYS A 156 8.35 13.31 19.39
N GLY A 157 8.97 12.13 19.54
CA GLY A 157 8.92 11.35 20.78
C GLY A 157 7.51 10.84 21.13
N LYS A 158 6.66 10.62 20.12
CA LYS A 158 5.26 10.15 20.25
C LYS A 158 5.05 8.73 19.73
N LEU A 159 6.12 8.04 19.35
CA LEU A 159 6.02 6.66 18.90
C LEU A 159 5.70 5.75 20.10
N LYS A 160 4.65 4.93 19.99
CA LYS A 160 4.19 4.10 21.11
C LYS A 160 5.18 2.96 21.37
N GLU A 161 5.83 2.97 22.54
CA GLU A 161 6.81 1.94 22.93
C GLU A 161 6.20 0.54 23.01
N ALA A 162 4.93 0.41 23.40
CA ALA A 162 4.23 -0.88 23.41
C ALA A 162 4.14 -1.53 22.01
N SER A 163 4.15 -0.73 20.95
CA SER A 163 4.14 -1.21 19.56
C SER A 163 5.53 -1.21 18.92
N TYR A 164 6.45 -0.37 19.41
CA TYR A 164 7.80 -0.19 18.90
C TYR A 164 8.80 -0.11 20.08
N PRO A 165 9.09 -1.24 20.74
CA PRO A 165 9.94 -1.25 21.93
C PRO A 165 11.41 -1.04 21.60
N TYR A 166 12.17 -0.53 22.57
CA TYR A 166 13.62 -0.51 22.50
C TYR A 166 14.19 -1.90 22.76
N LEU A 167 15.28 -2.24 22.05
CA LEU A 167 16.07 -3.42 22.35
C LEU A 167 17.22 -3.04 23.30
N GLY A 168 17.27 -3.67 24.47
CA GLY A 168 18.29 -3.41 25.50
C GLY A 168 17.90 -2.32 26.49
N THR A 169 18.89 -1.72 27.15
CA THR A 169 18.67 -0.74 28.24
C THR A 169 18.66 0.72 27.77
N GLY A 170 18.96 0.97 26.49
CA GLY A 170 19.01 2.32 25.92
C GLY A 170 17.61 2.85 25.63
N GLN A 171 17.27 3.97 26.26
CA GLN A 171 16.08 4.76 25.92
C GLN A 171 16.51 6.05 25.23
N LEU A 172 15.74 6.46 24.22
CA LEU A 172 15.94 7.73 23.54
C LEU A 172 15.54 8.88 24.48
N ARG A 173 16.50 9.70 24.90
CA ARG A 173 16.24 10.88 25.74
C ARG A 173 16.02 12.16 24.93
N ASP A 174 16.72 12.25 23.81
CA ASP A 174 16.71 13.41 22.91
C ASP A 174 16.11 13.06 21.56
N ARG A 175 15.72 14.09 20.81
CA ARG A 175 15.24 13.93 19.43
C ARG A 175 16.31 13.21 18.58
N PRO A 176 15.96 12.13 17.86
CA PRO A 176 16.92 11.44 17.02
C PRO A 176 17.34 12.33 15.86
N GLN A 177 18.65 12.40 15.64
CA GLN A 177 19.25 13.10 14.49
C GLN A 177 19.46 12.15 13.31
N ASP A 178 19.89 10.92 13.58
CA ASP A 178 20.13 9.91 12.56
C ASP A 178 19.19 8.74 12.73
N ILE A 179 18.44 8.43 11.68
CA ILE A 179 17.41 7.38 11.68
C ILE A 179 17.70 6.43 10.52
N ILE A 180 17.82 5.15 10.82
CA ILE A 180 17.89 4.09 9.82
C ILE A 180 16.59 3.30 9.90
N VAL A 181 15.85 3.26 8.80
CA VAL A 181 14.65 2.46 8.65
C VAL A 181 14.99 1.28 7.75
N PHE A 182 14.74 0.06 8.21
CA PHE A 182 14.92 -1.15 7.40
C PHE A 182 13.59 -1.91 7.31
N ILE A 183 13.05 -2.05 6.10
CA ILE A 183 11.79 -2.77 5.84
C ILE A 183 12.10 -4.21 5.43
N ILE A 184 11.75 -5.15 6.32
CA ILE A 184 11.80 -6.58 6.04
C ILE A 184 10.66 -6.93 5.08
N GLY A 185 10.96 -7.64 4.00
CA GLY A 185 10.01 -7.90 2.91
C GLY A 185 9.94 -6.76 1.88
N GLY A 186 10.94 -5.87 1.89
CA GLY A 186 11.17 -4.86 0.86
C GLY A 186 10.48 -3.52 1.12
N CYS A 187 11.04 -2.46 0.52
CA CYS A 187 10.50 -1.11 0.56
C CYS A 187 9.95 -0.68 -0.80
N THR A 188 9.31 0.49 -0.86
CA THR A 188 8.71 1.02 -2.09
C THR A 188 9.30 2.38 -2.47
N TYR A 189 9.14 2.77 -3.74
CA TYR A 189 9.52 4.11 -4.19
C TYR A 189 8.68 5.22 -3.53
N GLU A 190 7.44 4.94 -3.13
CA GLU A 190 6.61 5.89 -2.39
C GLU A 190 7.16 6.16 -0.98
N GLU A 191 7.64 5.13 -0.29
CA GLU A 191 8.31 5.27 1.01
C GLU A 191 9.66 5.99 0.88
N ALA A 192 10.42 5.71 -0.19
CA ALA A 192 11.65 6.44 -0.48
C ALA A 192 11.38 7.94 -0.71
N LEU A 193 10.30 8.28 -1.42
CA LEU A 193 9.86 9.67 -1.60
C LEU A 193 9.47 10.33 -0.27
N ALA A 194 8.77 9.60 0.62
CA ALA A 194 8.43 10.10 1.95
C ALA A 194 9.69 10.43 2.76
N VAL A 195 10.67 9.51 2.79
CA VAL A 195 11.95 9.71 3.47
C VAL A 195 12.74 10.87 2.87
N HIS A 196 12.80 10.99 1.54
CA HIS A 196 13.41 12.14 0.87
C HIS A 196 12.76 13.46 1.28
N THR A 197 11.42 13.47 1.38
CA THR A 197 10.66 14.66 1.79
C THR A 197 10.99 15.07 3.23
N PHE A 198 11.12 14.12 4.16
CA PHE A 198 11.55 14.41 5.53
C PHE A 198 12.96 14.99 5.56
N ASN A 199 13.93 14.37 4.88
CA ASN A 199 15.31 14.86 4.81
C ASN A 199 15.39 16.30 4.26
N LYS A 200 14.52 16.66 3.30
CA LYS A 200 14.48 18.00 2.72
C LYS A 200 13.79 19.04 3.61
N THR A 201 12.78 18.63 4.37
CA THR A 201 11.90 19.55 5.11
C THR A 201 12.22 19.65 6.59
N MET A 202 13.02 18.74 7.15
CA MET A 202 13.40 18.71 8.56
C MET A 202 14.92 18.83 8.74
N PRO A 203 15.45 20.07 8.82
CA PRO A 203 16.86 20.29 9.15
C PRO A 203 17.23 19.62 10.48
N GLY A 204 18.44 19.04 10.54
CA GLY A 204 18.95 18.35 11.73
C GLY A 204 18.47 16.91 11.90
N VAL A 205 17.71 16.36 10.94
CA VAL A 205 17.39 14.93 10.89
C VAL A 205 17.86 14.34 9.56
N ARG A 206 18.54 13.20 9.60
CA ARG A 206 18.99 12.42 8.45
C ARG A 206 18.40 11.03 8.54
N ILE A 207 17.70 10.63 7.49
CA ILE A 207 16.98 9.37 7.42
C ILE A 207 17.50 8.56 6.24
N VAL A 208 17.86 7.31 6.49
CA VAL A 208 18.21 6.34 5.46
C VAL A 208 17.17 5.24 5.45
N LEU A 209 16.59 4.97 4.27
CA LEU A 209 15.68 3.85 4.05
C LEU A 209 16.43 2.70 3.39
N GLY A 210 16.32 1.52 4.00
CA GLY A 210 16.72 0.24 3.42
C GLY A 210 15.55 -0.74 3.42
N GLY A 211 15.71 -1.79 2.65
CA GLY A 211 14.83 -2.95 2.66
C GLY A 211 15.53 -4.12 2.00
N THR A 212 14.95 -5.31 2.08
CA THR A 212 15.48 -6.51 1.42
C THR A 212 15.50 -6.37 -0.10
N CYS A 213 14.55 -5.61 -0.66
CA CYS A 213 14.45 -5.23 -2.07
C CYS A 213 13.60 -3.96 -2.23
N ILE A 214 13.48 -3.45 -3.46
CA ILE A 214 12.54 -2.37 -3.79
C ILE A 214 11.41 -2.95 -4.64
N HIS A 215 10.18 -2.88 -4.13
CA HIS A 215 9.02 -3.44 -4.80
C HIS A 215 8.28 -2.44 -5.68
N ASN A 216 7.80 -2.95 -6.81
CA ASN A 216 6.56 -2.52 -7.43
C ASN A 216 5.44 -3.55 -7.13
N SER A 217 4.20 -3.22 -7.51
CA SER A 217 3.04 -4.10 -7.26
C SER A 217 3.23 -5.52 -7.79
N LYS A 218 3.85 -5.72 -8.97
CA LYS A 218 4.06 -7.06 -9.53
C LYS A 218 5.00 -7.89 -8.65
N SER A 219 6.17 -7.33 -8.31
CA SER A 219 7.15 -8.02 -7.46
C SER A 219 6.61 -8.31 -6.05
N PHE A 220 5.80 -7.40 -5.51
CA PHE A 220 5.18 -7.60 -4.20
C PHE A 220 4.18 -8.75 -4.21
N LEU A 221 3.33 -8.85 -5.23
CA LEU A 221 2.37 -9.97 -5.35
C LEU A 221 3.06 -11.33 -5.54
N GLN A 222 4.21 -11.34 -6.20
CA GLN A 222 5.04 -12.55 -6.30
C GLN A 222 5.57 -12.97 -4.92
N GLU A 223 6.06 -12.02 -4.12
CA GLU A 223 6.52 -12.30 -2.76
C GLU A 223 5.38 -12.81 -1.87
N VAL A 224 4.21 -12.20 -1.93
CA VAL A 224 3.00 -12.66 -1.21
C VAL A 224 2.66 -14.09 -1.60
N SER A 225 2.69 -14.42 -2.89
CA SER A 225 2.45 -15.78 -3.39
C SER A 225 3.42 -16.80 -2.79
N MET A 226 4.71 -16.46 -2.76
CA MET A 226 5.76 -17.32 -2.19
C MET A 226 5.61 -17.47 -0.68
N ALA A 227 5.31 -16.39 0.03
CA ALA A 227 5.14 -16.40 1.48
C ALA A 227 3.96 -17.30 1.91
N ILE A 228 2.82 -17.20 1.23
CA ILE A 228 1.63 -18.01 1.53
C ILE A 228 1.77 -19.45 1.03
N GLY A 229 2.34 -19.66 -0.17
CA GLY A 229 2.60 -21.00 -0.70
C GLY A 229 3.51 -21.84 0.21
N ASN A 230 4.53 -21.22 0.81
CA ASN A 230 5.43 -21.88 1.74
C ASN A 230 4.78 -22.19 3.11
N GLN A 231 3.80 -21.41 3.56
CA GLN A 231 3.06 -21.70 4.79
C GLN A 231 2.22 -22.99 4.67
N ALA A 232 1.64 -23.27 3.51
CA ALA A 232 0.91 -24.51 3.26
C ALA A 232 1.81 -25.76 3.34
N ALA A 233 3.07 -25.65 2.91
CA ALA A 233 4.06 -26.73 3.00
C ALA A 233 4.58 -26.95 4.43
N GLY A 234 4.78 -25.88 5.21
CA GLY A 234 5.27 -25.96 6.60
C GLY A 234 4.27 -26.61 7.58
N VAL A 235 2.96 -26.46 7.34
CA VAL A 235 1.92 -27.09 8.16
C VAL A 235 1.84 -28.61 7.95
N GLN A 236 2.19 -29.11 6.76
CA GLN A 236 2.26 -30.55 6.49
C GLN A 236 3.48 -31.22 7.15
N GLY A 237 4.64 -30.54 7.17
CA GLY A 237 5.84 -31.05 7.84
C GLY A 237 5.73 -31.15 9.36
N SER A 238 4.89 -30.32 9.98
CA SER A 238 4.71 -30.28 11.44
C SER A 238 3.82 -31.42 11.98
N ARG A 239 2.99 -32.04 11.13
CA ARG A 239 2.12 -33.17 11.51
C ARG A 239 2.81 -34.54 11.43
N SER A 240 3.95 -34.64 10.75
CA SER A 240 4.66 -35.92 10.57
C SER A 240 5.64 -36.27 11.71
N LEU A 241 5.82 -35.41 12.70
CA LEU A 241 6.77 -35.61 13.82
C LEU A 241 6.08 -35.95 15.15
N ARG A 242 4.79 -36.30 15.12
CA ARG A 242 4.04 -36.82 16.26
C ARG A 242 3.35 -38.13 15.88
N SER A 243 4.14 -39.18 15.73
CA SER A 243 3.70 -40.58 15.78
C SER A 243 4.81 -41.42 16.37
#